data_AF-A0A1R3WLK9-F1
#
_entry.id   AF-A0A1R3WLK9-F1
#
_cell.length_a   1.000
_cell.length_b   1.000
_cell.length_c   1.000
_cell.angle_alpha   90.00
_cell.angle_beta   90.00
_cell.angle_gamma   90.00
#
_symmetry.space_group_name_H-M   'P 1'
#
loop_
_entity.id
_entity.type
_entity.pdbx_description
1 polymer ?
#
loop_
_entity_poly.entity_id
_entity_poly.type
_entity_poly.pdbx_seq_one_letter_code
_entity_poly.pdbx_strand_id
1 'polypeptide(L)'
;MKRILYLLSFVALAGCGQKIEKRPADLLPEQKMVQILADVHIAEARIETNVLYPDTALMIFNKEQKQILEAHGVEEEDFRKTYRYYLTHVEQMDKLYEVILDTLSVREARLRASDTTGAAPPQPPVPILEGMKQAY
;
A
#
# COMPACT_ATOMS: atom_id res chain seq x y z
N MET A 1 10.01 23.42 -45.73
CA MET A 1 9.22 22.51 -44.85
C MET A 1 10.01 21.36 -44.23
N LYS A 2 11.18 20.95 -44.76
CA LYS A 2 12.04 19.92 -44.14
C LYS A 2 12.78 20.36 -42.87
N ARG A 3 13.05 21.66 -42.70
CA ARG A 3 13.78 22.23 -41.54
C ARG A 3 12.96 22.23 -40.23
N ILE A 4 11.63 22.29 -40.34
CA ILE A 4 10.72 22.24 -39.18
C ILE A 4 10.61 20.82 -38.61
N LEU A 5 10.70 19.80 -39.47
CA LEU A 5 10.75 18.39 -39.03
C LEU A 5 12.00 18.09 -38.19
N TYR A 6 13.14 18.72 -38.48
CA TYR A 6 14.36 18.57 -37.67
C TYR A 6 14.26 19.27 -36.30
N LEU A 7 13.54 20.39 -36.20
CA LEU A 7 13.30 21.07 -34.92
C LEU A 7 12.34 20.31 -34.01
N LEU A 8 11.32 19.64 -34.57
CA LEU A 8 10.39 18.80 -33.80
C LEU A 8 11.07 17.53 -33.25
N SER A 9 12.05 16.99 -34.00
CA SER A 9 12.82 15.81 -33.58
C SER A 9 13.78 16.07 -32.43
N PHE A 10 14.27 17.30 -32.25
CA PHE A 10 15.26 17.62 -31.21
C PHE A 10 14.61 17.87 -29.84
N VAL A 11 13.33 18.28 -29.81
CA VAL A 11 12.57 18.52 -28.57
C VAL A 11 12.11 17.21 -27.90
N ALA A 12 12.03 16.11 -28.65
CA ALA A 12 11.57 14.82 -28.12
C ALA A 12 12.58 14.09 -27.22
N LEU A 13 13.87 14.46 -27.23
CA LEU A 13 14.91 13.80 -26.43
C LEU A 13 15.20 14.47 -25.07
N ALA A 14 14.51 15.56 -24.72
CA ALA A 14 14.58 16.16 -23.38
C ALA A 14 13.62 15.48 -22.38
N GLY A 15 13.27 14.21 -22.62
CA GLY A 15 12.39 13.42 -21.77
C GLY A 15 13.09 13.00 -20.47
N CYS A 16 12.52 13.46 -19.35
CA CYS A 16 12.72 13.04 -17.96
C CYS A 16 14.05 12.32 -17.63
N GLY A 17 15.08 13.10 -17.31
CA GLY A 17 16.06 12.61 -16.35
C GLY A 17 15.35 12.38 -15.02
N GLN A 18 15.22 11.12 -14.59
CA GLN A 18 14.75 10.78 -13.25
C GLN A 18 15.72 11.41 -12.25
N LYS A 19 15.35 12.57 -11.70
CA LYS A 19 16.01 13.05 -10.50
C LYS A 19 15.72 12.00 -9.43
N ILE A 20 16.79 11.41 -8.89
CA ILE A 20 16.71 10.56 -7.70
C ILE A 20 16.29 11.50 -6.57
N GLU A 21 14.99 11.63 -6.36
CA GLU A 21 14.41 12.42 -5.29
C GLU A 21 14.68 11.69 -3.97
N LYS A 22 15.48 12.32 -3.10
CA LYS A 22 15.78 11.75 -1.80
C LYS A 22 14.54 11.84 -0.93
N ARG A 23 14.17 10.73 -0.29
CA ARG A 23 13.08 10.67 0.68
C ARG A 23 13.24 11.77 1.75
N PRO A 24 12.22 12.59 2.00
CA PRO A 24 12.26 13.58 3.07
C PRO A 24 12.50 12.92 4.44
N ALA A 25 13.35 13.51 5.26
CA ALA A 25 13.78 12.95 6.55
C ALA A 25 12.71 13.05 7.65
N ASP A 26 11.67 13.85 7.41
CA ASP A 26 10.55 14.15 8.29
C ASP A 26 9.32 13.27 8.02
N LEU A 27 9.50 12.17 7.30
CA LEU A 27 8.48 11.12 7.11
C LEU A 27 8.66 10.00 8.12
N LEU A 28 7.58 9.26 8.38
CA LEU A 28 7.67 8.06 9.19
C LEU A 28 8.67 7.06 8.58
N PRO A 29 9.40 6.30 9.42
CA PRO A 29 10.23 5.20 8.94
C PRO A 29 9.40 4.22 8.12
N GLU A 30 10.00 3.66 7.06
CA GLU A 30 9.32 2.72 6.18
C GLU A 30 8.73 1.53 6.92
N GLN A 31 9.51 0.91 7.81
CA GLN A 31 9.07 -0.24 8.60
C GLN A 31 7.87 0.13 9.47
N LYS A 32 7.81 1.37 9.98
CA LYS A 32 6.67 1.86 10.76
C LYS A 32 5.42 1.96 9.88
N MET A 33 5.57 2.49 8.67
CA MET A 33 4.48 2.58 7.69
C MET A 33 3.96 1.19 7.29
N VAL A 34 4.86 0.22 7.05
CA VAL A 34 4.50 -1.18 6.75
C VAL A 34 3.64 -1.78 7.86
N GLN A 35 4.04 -1.63 9.13
CA GLN A 35 3.27 -2.20 10.24
C GLN A 35 1.88 -1.55 10.37
N ILE A 36 1.80 -0.22 10.24
CA ILE A 36 0.53 0.51 10.29
C ILE A 36 -0.40 0.07 9.17
N LEU A 37 0.07 0.06 7.91
CA LEU A 37 -0.76 -0.31 6.77
C LEU A 37 -1.18 -1.79 6.82
N ALA A 38 -0.32 -2.68 7.29
CA ALA A 38 -0.70 -4.07 7.52
C ALA A 38 -1.85 -4.19 8.53
N ASP A 39 -1.81 -3.45 9.63
CA ASP A 39 -2.88 -3.44 10.63
C ASP A 39 -4.16 -2.79 10.10
N VAL A 40 -4.05 -1.70 9.32
CA VAL A 40 -5.17 -1.03 8.67
C VAL A 40 -5.87 -1.96 7.67
N HIS A 41 -5.14 -2.67 6.82
CA HIS A 41 -5.75 -3.60 5.86
C HIS A 41 -6.42 -4.80 6.54
N ILE A 42 -5.88 -5.29 7.66
CA ILE A 42 -6.54 -6.33 8.46
C ILE A 42 -7.85 -5.81 9.06
N ALA A 43 -7.86 -4.58 9.58
CA ALA A 43 -9.06 -3.93 10.09
C ALA A 43 -10.11 -3.73 8.99
N GLU A 44 -9.70 -3.20 7.84
CA GLU A 44 -10.54 -3.00 6.66
C GLU A 44 -11.18 -4.33 6.22
N ALA A 45 -10.38 -5.39 6.01
CA ALA A 45 -10.90 -6.71 5.63
C ALA A 45 -11.89 -7.28 6.66
N ARG A 46 -11.65 -7.08 7.97
CA ARG A 46 -12.60 -7.48 9.02
C ARG A 46 -13.90 -6.68 8.92
N ILE A 47 -13.83 -5.38 8.67
CA ILE A 47 -15.02 -4.52 8.56
C ILE A 47 -15.82 -4.90 7.32
N GLU A 48 -15.17 -5.05 6.17
CA GLU A 48 -15.82 -5.44 4.90
C GLU A 48 -16.53 -6.79 4.99
N THR A 49 -15.97 -7.74 5.74
CA THR A 49 -16.57 -9.07 5.91
C THR A 49 -17.71 -9.12 6.93
N ASN A 50 -17.80 -8.17 7.86
CA ASN A 50 -18.73 -8.22 9.00
C ASN A 50 -19.76 -7.08 9.04
N VAL A 51 -19.58 -6.01 8.26
CA VAL A 51 -20.42 -4.81 8.31
C VAL A 51 -21.09 -4.58 6.96
N LEU A 52 -22.41 -4.79 6.91
CA LEU A 52 -23.18 -4.72 5.67
C LEU A 52 -23.39 -3.28 5.18
N TYR A 53 -23.57 -2.33 6.09
CA TYR A 53 -23.97 -0.96 5.75
C TYR A 53 -22.75 -0.06 5.55
N PRO A 54 -22.57 0.57 4.36
CA PRO A 54 -21.38 1.36 4.05
C PRO A 54 -21.10 2.51 5.03
N ASP A 55 -22.13 3.25 5.43
CA ASP A 55 -21.98 4.37 6.37
C ASP A 55 -21.51 3.89 7.75
N THR A 56 -22.00 2.73 8.17
CA THR A 56 -21.58 2.10 9.44
C THR A 56 -20.15 1.57 9.32
N ALA A 57 -19.80 0.95 8.19
CA ALA A 57 -18.46 0.46 7.91
C ALA A 57 -17.43 1.61 7.95
N LEU A 58 -17.73 2.74 7.30
CA LEU A 58 -16.87 3.92 7.30
C LEU A 58 -16.68 4.51 8.71
N MET A 59 -17.76 4.60 9.50
CA MET A 59 -17.66 5.08 10.88
C MET A 59 -16.77 4.17 11.74
N ILE A 60 -16.92 2.85 11.61
CA ILE A 60 -16.11 1.87 12.34
C ILE A 60 -14.65 1.95 11.87
N PHE A 61 -14.41 2.00 10.56
CA PHE A 61 -13.07 2.12 9.98
C PHE A 61 -12.33 3.35 10.51
N ASN A 62 -12.97 4.52 10.50
CA ASN A 62 -12.36 5.76 11.00
C ASN A 62 -11.96 5.63 12.48
N LYS A 63 -12.79 4.98 13.29
CA LYS A 63 -12.49 4.72 14.70
C LYS A 63 -11.31 3.76 14.86
N GLU A 64 -11.31 2.64 14.14
CA GLU A 64 -10.25 1.64 14.23
C GLU A 64 -8.91 2.15 13.69
N GLN A 65 -8.91 2.86 12.57
CA GLN A 65 -7.69 3.49 12.04
C GLN A 65 -7.08 4.43 13.08
N LYS A 66 -7.89 5.25 13.77
CA LYS A 66 -7.40 6.11 14.84
C LYS A 66 -6.74 5.29 15.97
N GLN A 67 -7.38 4.21 16.40
CA GLN A 67 -6.83 3.31 17.43
C GLN A 67 -5.53 2.62 16.99
N ILE A 68 -5.41 2.26 15.72
CA ILE A 68 -4.18 1.69 15.15
C ILE A 68 -3.05 2.73 15.21
N LEU A 69 -3.31 3.96 14.78
CA LEU A 69 -2.31 5.02 14.83
C LEU A 69 -1.86 5.32 16.28
N GLU A 70 -2.81 5.39 17.21
CA GLU A 70 -2.54 5.53 18.65
C GLU A 70 -1.68 4.36 19.18
N ALA A 71 -2.00 3.11 18.83
CA ALA A 71 -1.23 1.93 19.23
C ALA A 71 0.19 1.93 18.66
N HIS A 72 0.39 2.58 17.51
CA HIS A 72 1.70 2.80 16.93
C HIS A 72 2.40 4.05 17.45
N GLY A 73 1.77 4.89 18.28
CA GLY A 73 2.35 6.14 18.73
C GLY A 73 2.63 7.11 17.58
N VAL A 74 1.74 7.15 16.60
CA VAL A 74 1.86 7.97 15.40
C VAL A 74 0.70 8.97 15.34
N GLU A 75 1.03 10.24 15.13
CA GLU A 75 0.04 11.27 14.88
C GLU A 75 -0.57 11.14 13.47
N GLU A 76 -1.86 11.44 13.33
CA GLU A 76 -2.58 11.32 12.07
C GLU A 76 -1.96 12.15 10.95
N GLU A 77 -1.44 13.34 11.27
CA GLU A 77 -0.78 14.21 10.31
C GLU A 77 0.48 13.57 9.72
N ASP A 78 1.33 12.96 10.56
CA ASP A 78 2.57 12.31 10.14
C ASP A 78 2.28 11.08 9.27
N PHE A 79 1.25 10.30 9.62
CA PHE A 79 0.76 9.21 8.80
C PHE A 79 0.28 9.72 7.44
N ARG A 80 -0.63 10.70 7.41
CA ARG A 80 -1.22 11.24 6.18
C ARG A 80 -0.16 11.84 5.27
N LYS A 81 0.81 12.57 5.83
CA LYS A 81 1.93 13.15 5.11
C LYS A 81 2.82 12.07 4.49
N THR A 82 3.17 11.04 5.27
CA THR A 82 3.97 9.91 4.78
C THR A 82 3.23 9.11 3.72
N TYR A 83 1.92 8.86 3.92
CA TYR A 83 1.12 8.13 2.96
C TYR A 83 1.01 8.88 1.63
N ARG A 84 0.80 10.20 1.69
CA ARG A 84 0.80 11.06 0.50
C ARG A 84 2.10 10.98 -0.27
N TYR A 85 3.25 10.93 0.40
CA TYR A 85 4.53 10.74 -0.27
C TYR A 85 4.52 9.47 -1.10
N TYR A 86 4.13 8.31 -0.54
CA TYR A 86 4.05 7.07 -1.31
C TYR A 86 3.02 7.16 -2.44
N LEU A 87 1.86 7.78 -2.22
CA LEU A 87 0.82 7.92 -3.26
C LEU A 87 1.28 8.74 -4.48
N THR A 88 2.22 9.67 -4.31
CA THR A 88 2.79 10.44 -5.43
C THR A 88 4.07 9.82 -6.00
N HIS A 89 4.54 8.71 -5.43
CA HIS A 89 5.81 8.06 -5.75
C HIS A 89 5.56 6.57 -6.02
N VAL A 90 5.01 6.28 -7.21
CA VAL A 90 4.49 4.95 -7.57
C VAL A 90 5.52 3.84 -7.40
N GLU A 91 6.78 4.04 -7.78
CA GLU A 91 7.83 3.02 -7.62
C GLU A 91 8.13 2.72 -6.13
N GLN A 92 8.06 3.74 -5.27
CA GLN A 92 8.25 3.59 -3.83
C GLN A 92 7.02 2.93 -3.18
N MET A 93 5.83 3.23 -3.67
CA MET A 93 4.59 2.57 -3.22
C MET A 93 4.61 1.08 -3.57
N ASP A 94 5.03 0.71 -4.77
CA ASP A 94 5.14 -0.68 -5.22
C ASP A 94 6.05 -1.49 -4.27
N LYS A 95 7.27 -0.98 -4.03
CA LYS A 95 8.21 -1.58 -3.07
C LYS A 95 7.65 -1.66 -1.65
N LEU A 96 6.93 -0.64 -1.19
CA LEU A 96 6.29 -0.67 0.12
C LEU A 96 5.25 -1.81 0.20
N TYR A 97 4.45 -1.98 -0.85
CA TYR A 97 3.42 -3.02 -0.90
C TYR A 97 4.01 -4.44 -0.96
N GLU A 98 5.13 -4.65 -1.65
CA GLU A 98 5.86 -5.94 -1.59
C GLU A 98 6.15 -6.32 -0.12
N VAL A 99 6.67 -5.37 0.66
CA VAL A 99 7.00 -5.61 2.08
C VAL A 99 5.75 -5.78 2.95
N ILE A 100 4.65 -5.08 2.65
CA ILE A 100 3.36 -5.26 3.34
C ILE A 100 2.82 -6.67 3.09
N LEU A 101 2.81 -7.13 1.84
CA LEU A 101 2.33 -8.46 1.47
C LEU A 101 3.17 -9.57 2.12
N ASP A 102 4.50 -9.41 2.15
CA ASP A 102 5.40 -10.32 2.85
C ASP A 102 5.10 -10.34 4.36
N THR A 103 4.91 -9.16 4.96
CA THR A 103 4.58 -9.03 6.39
C THR A 103 3.28 -9.74 6.73
N LEU A 104 2.22 -9.55 5.92
CA LEU A 104 0.93 -10.21 6.10
C LEU A 104 1.06 -11.72 5.94
N SER A 105 1.76 -12.18 4.90
CA SER A 105 2.01 -13.61 4.64
C SER A 105 2.73 -14.29 5.81
N VAL A 106 3.75 -13.64 6.37
CA VAL A 106 4.47 -14.16 7.54
C VAL A 106 3.57 -14.20 8.78
N ARG A 107 2.75 -13.17 9.01
CA ARG A 107 1.80 -13.13 10.13
C ARG A 107 0.76 -14.25 10.02
N GLU A 108 0.19 -14.45 8.83
CA GLU A 108 -0.74 -15.54 8.55
C GLU A 108 -0.10 -16.92 8.80
N ALA A 109 1.12 -17.14 8.30
CA ALA A 109 1.84 -18.40 8.52
C ALA A 109 2.09 -18.67 10.02
N ARG A 110 2.41 -17.63 10.80
CA ARG A 110 2.57 -17.75 12.26
C ARG A 110 1.28 -18.12 12.97
N LEU A 111 0.16 -17.48 12.59
CA LEU A 111 -1.17 -17.81 13.14
C LEU A 111 -1.55 -19.27 12.81
N ARG A 112 -1.37 -19.69 11.55
CA ARG A 112 -1.60 -21.10 11.18
C ARG A 112 -0.69 -22.07 11.93
N ALA A 113 0.57 -21.74 12.15
CA ALA A 113 1.49 -22.57 12.93
C ALA A 113 1.09 -22.67 14.40
N SER A 114 0.46 -21.63 14.97
CA SER A 114 -0.17 -21.75 16.30
C SER A 114 -1.48 -22.53 16.28
N ASP A 115 -2.18 -22.59 15.13
CA ASP A 115 -3.50 -23.20 14.99
C ASP A 115 -3.49 -24.67 14.51
N THR A 116 -2.40 -25.17 13.91
CA THR A 116 -2.34 -26.49 13.26
C THR A 116 -1.24 -27.40 13.84
N THR A 117 -1.45 -28.67 14.19
CA THR A 117 -2.59 -29.61 14.04
C THR A 117 -3.49 -29.36 12.82
N GLY A 118 -2.94 -29.54 11.62
CA GLY A 118 -3.67 -29.83 10.37
C GLY A 118 -4.32 -28.68 9.58
N ALA A 119 -3.58 -28.03 8.67
CA ALA A 119 -4.11 -27.47 7.42
C ALA A 119 -2.99 -27.20 6.40
N ALA A 120 -3.32 -27.36 5.11
CA ALA A 120 -2.41 -27.35 3.94
C ALA A 120 -1.68 -26.01 3.71
N PRO A 121 -0.51 -26.02 3.02
CA PRO A 121 0.34 -24.84 2.82
C PRO A 121 -0.33 -23.75 1.95
N PRO A 122 0.06 -22.48 2.15
CA PRO A 122 -0.56 -21.34 1.47
C PRO A 122 -0.37 -21.43 -0.05
N GLN A 123 -1.45 -21.19 -0.79
CA GLN A 123 -1.35 -20.83 -2.19
C GLN A 123 -0.83 -19.39 -2.26
N PRO A 124 0.12 -19.08 -3.15
CA PRO A 124 0.62 -17.73 -3.32
C PRO A 124 -0.54 -16.77 -3.65
N PRO A 125 -0.47 -15.51 -3.23
CA PRO A 125 -1.50 -14.53 -3.55
C PRO A 125 -1.69 -14.48 -5.07
N VAL A 126 -2.92 -14.73 -5.52
CA VAL A 126 -3.29 -14.55 -6.92
C VAL A 126 -3.08 -13.07 -7.25
N PRO A 127 -2.30 -12.72 -8.30
CA PRO A 127 -2.08 -11.33 -8.67
C PRO A 127 -3.42 -10.61 -8.90
N ILE A 128 -3.59 -9.44 -8.30
CA ILE A 128 -4.82 -8.62 -8.39
C ILE A 128 -5.24 -8.36 -9.86
N LEU A 129 -4.27 -8.34 -10.77
CA LEU A 129 -4.47 -8.18 -12.21
C LEU A 129 -5.31 -9.30 -12.86
N GLU A 130 -5.35 -10.48 -12.25
CA GLU A 130 -6.07 -11.64 -12.79
C GLU A 130 -7.57 -11.58 -12.44
N GLY A 131 -7.92 -11.04 -11.27
CA GLY A 131 -9.31 -10.80 -10.85
C GLY A 131 -9.99 -9.67 -11.62
N MET A 132 -9.24 -8.67 -12.08
CA MET A 132 -9.79 -7.55 -12.87
C MET A 132 -10.19 -7.95 -14.30
N LYS A 133 -9.68 -9.06 -14.84
CA LYS A 133 -10.05 -9.56 -16.18
C LYS A 133 -11.42 -10.24 -16.23
N GLN A 134 -12.00 -10.61 -15.08
CA GLN A 134 -13.31 -11.25 -15.00
C GLN A 134 -14.45 -10.26 -14.72
N ALA A 135 -14.12 -9.00 -14.44
CA ALA A 135 -15.08 -7.95 -14.08
C ALA A 135 -15.42 -6.98 -15.23
N TYR A 136 -15.01 -7.28 -16.47
CA TYR A 136 -15.34 -6.49 -17.65
C TYR A 136 -15.72 -7.37 -18.85
#